data_AF-Q20980-F1
#
_entry.id   AF-Q20980-F1
#
_cell.length_a   1.000
_cell.length_b   1.000
_cell.length_c   1.000
_cell.angle_alpha   90.00
_cell.angle_beta   90.00
_cell.angle_gamma   90.00
#
_symmetry.space_group_name_H-M   'P 1'
#
loop_
_entity.id
_entity.type
_entity.pdbx_description
1 polymer ?
#
loop_
_entity_poly.entity_id
_entity_poly.type
_entity_poly.pdbx_seq_one_letter_code
_entity_poly.pdbx_strand_id
1 'polypeptide(L)'
;MSVHLLSETETFEMQPIFISILLGICLSPIYTLECYYYNERSGGISTTHGNAFCTAVFDLDVEVASFGGVSHSRAAKSKSNWSFSEGQDCQVDDTNDNQFYFCVCFENNCNFPLSITEFKERGRTLQAKL
;
A
#
# COMPACT_ATOMS: atom_id res chain seq x y z
N MET A 1 16.19 40.56 -57.61
CA MET A 1 14.91 39.86 -57.39
C MET A 1 15.18 38.38 -57.57
N SER A 2 15.18 37.61 -56.47
CA SER A 2 14.93 36.16 -56.39
C SER A 2 15.32 35.70 -54.99
N VAL A 3 14.30 35.41 -54.19
CA VAL A 3 14.39 34.87 -52.83
C VAL A 3 14.07 33.39 -52.96
N HIS A 4 15.02 32.51 -52.63
CA HIS A 4 14.77 31.08 -52.48
C HIS A 4 14.60 30.78 -50.99
N LEU A 5 13.33 30.65 -50.58
CA LEU A 5 12.91 29.96 -49.36
C LEU A 5 13.07 28.45 -49.60
N LEU A 6 13.84 27.76 -48.77
CA LEU A 6 13.61 26.35 -48.51
C LEU A 6 13.72 26.11 -47.00
N SER A 7 12.55 25.80 -46.45
CA SER A 7 12.29 25.38 -45.08
C SER A 7 12.83 23.97 -44.89
N GLU A 8 13.87 23.81 -44.08
CA GLU A 8 14.35 22.49 -43.65
C GLU A 8 13.41 21.96 -42.57
N THR A 9 12.68 20.90 -42.92
CA THR A 9 11.90 20.07 -41.99
C THR A 9 12.86 19.29 -41.09
N GLU A 10 12.94 19.65 -39.80
CA GLU A 10 13.66 18.88 -38.79
C GLU A 10 12.98 17.52 -38.57
N THR A 11 13.54 16.46 -39.15
CA THR A 11 13.25 15.07 -38.77
C THR A 11 13.85 14.82 -37.39
N PHE A 12 13.01 14.73 -36.38
CA PHE A 12 13.38 14.45 -34.99
C PHE A 12 13.90 13.00 -34.86
N GLU A 13 15.19 12.79 -35.11
CA GLU A 13 15.92 11.54 -34.82
C GLU A 13 15.98 11.34 -33.30
N MET A 14 14.97 10.67 -32.72
CA MET A 14 15.07 10.21 -31.32
C MET A 14 16.26 9.25 -31.21
N GLN A 15 17.33 9.68 -30.51
CA GLN A 15 18.50 8.85 -30.24
C GLN A 15 18.08 7.49 -29.65
N PRO A 16 18.69 6.37 -30.09
CA PRO A 16 18.34 5.01 -29.64
C PRO A 16 18.39 4.85 -28.11
N ILE A 17 19.21 5.67 -27.43
CA ILE A 17 19.31 5.75 -25.97
C ILE A 17 17.97 6.14 -25.33
N PHE A 18 17.24 7.10 -25.90
CA PHE A 18 15.93 7.52 -25.39
C PHE A 18 14.91 6.39 -25.45
N ILE A 19 14.91 5.61 -26.53
CA ILE A 19 14.04 4.45 -26.69
C ILE A 19 14.40 3.38 -25.65
N SER A 20 15.68 3.11 -25.43
CA SER A 20 16.12 2.15 -24.40
C SER A 20 15.73 2.57 -22.98
N ILE A 21 15.84 3.86 -22.65
CA ILE A 21 15.43 4.38 -21.34
C ILE A 21 13.91 4.25 -21.17
N LEU A 22 13.12 4.66 -22.17
CA LEU A 22 11.67 4.54 -22.12
C LEU A 22 11.21 3.08 -22.00
N LEU A 23 11.86 2.16 -22.72
CA LEU A 23 11.57 0.73 -22.60
C LEU A 23 11.90 0.20 -21.20
N GLY A 24 13.02 0.65 -20.61
CA GLY A 24 13.39 0.32 -19.24
C GLY A 24 12.39 0.82 -18.19
N ILE A 25 11.86 2.04 -18.35
CA ILE A 25 10.84 2.61 -17.44
C ILE A 25 9.50 1.88 -17.59
N CYS A 26 9.05 1.62 -18.83
CA CYS A 26 7.80 0.90 -19.10
C CYS A 26 7.82 -0.55 -18.59
N LEU A 27 9.01 -1.16 -18.50
CA LEU A 27 9.20 -2.51 -17.96
C LEU A 27 9.51 -2.52 -16.47
N SER A 28 9.67 -1.36 -15.83
CA SER A 28 9.88 -1.32 -14.38
C SER A 28 8.64 -1.84 -13.66
N PRO A 29 8.78 -2.77 -12.71
CA PRO A 29 7.65 -3.20 -11.91
C PRO A 29 7.15 -1.99 -11.14
N ILE A 30 5.89 -1.60 -11.38
CA ILE A 30 5.21 -0.65 -10.50
C ILE A 30 5.12 -1.38 -9.17
N TYR A 31 5.95 -0.97 -8.19
CA TYR A 31 5.94 -1.54 -6.86
C TYR A 31 4.57 -1.30 -6.25
N THR A 32 3.75 -2.34 -6.29
CA THR A 32 2.44 -2.36 -5.65
C THR A 32 2.42 -3.53 -4.69
N LEU A 33 1.81 -3.32 -3.54
CA LEU A 33 1.74 -4.33 -2.51
C LEU A 33 0.51 -5.23 -2.70
N GLU A 34 0.73 -6.50 -2.40
CA GLU A 34 -0.34 -7.45 -2.14
C GLU A 34 -0.69 -7.41 -0.66
N CYS A 35 -1.97 -7.40 -0.32
CA CYS A 35 -2.45 -7.36 1.06
C CYS A 35 -3.55 -8.39 1.27
N TYR A 36 -3.58 -9.05 2.43
CA TYR A 36 -4.75 -9.82 2.81
C TYR A 36 -5.97 -8.92 2.93
N TYR A 37 -7.10 -9.43 2.47
CA TYR A 37 -8.39 -8.77 2.55
C TYR A 37 -9.40 -9.70 3.21
N TYR A 38 -10.06 -9.18 4.23
CA TYR A 38 -11.19 -9.85 4.86
C TYR A 38 -12.03 -8.83 5.62
N ASN A 39 -13.34 -9.02 5.52
CA ASN A 39 -14.32 -8.42 6.42
C ASN A 39 -15.47 -9.42 6.61
N GLU A 40 -16.38 -9.12 7.52
CA GLU A 40 -17.53 -9.98 7.81
C GLU A 40 -18.40 -10.31 6.59
N ARG A 41 -18.33 -9.50 5.51
CA ARG A 41 -19.09 -9.68 4.28
C ARG A 41 -18.34 -10.46 3.20
N SER A 42 -17.03 -10.64 3.29
CA SER A 42 -16.22 -11.20 2.20
C SER A 42 -16.34 -12.73 2.06
N GLY A 43 -16.91 -13.41 3.06
CA GLY A 43 -17.10 -14.87 3.05
C GLY A 43 -15.80 -15.69 3.18
N GLY A 44 -14.66 -15.02 3.33
CA GLY A 44 -13.34 -15.64 3.42
C GLY A 44 -12.22 -14.62 3.20
N ILE A 45 -10.99 -15.09 3.40
CA ILE A 45 -9.77 -14.29 3.19
C ILE A 45 -9.40 -14.33 1.70
N SER A 46 -9.14 -13.17 1.14
CA SER A 46 -8.63 -13.00 -0.22
C SER A 46 -7.38 -12.13 -0.23
N THR A 47 -6.80 -11.91 -1.41
CA THR A 47 -5.67 -11.01 -1.61
C THR A 47 -6.10 -9.85 -2.50
N THR A 48 -5.69 -8.64 -2.14
CA THR A 48 -5.85 -7.44 -2.96
C THR A 48 -4.49 -6.99 -3.48
N HIS A 49 -4.46 -6.45 -4.69
CA HIS A 49 -3.25 -5.99 -5.37
C HIS A 49 -3.33 -4.48 -5.62
N GLY A 50 -2.22 -3.84 -6.00
CA GLY A 50 -2.26 -2.41 -6.34
C GLY A 50 -2.27 -1.47 -5.13
N ASN A 51 -1.86 -1.97 -3.94
CA ASN A 51 -1.92 -1.21 -2.70
C ASN A 51 -0.62 -0.44 -2.43
N ALA A 52 -0.76 0.71 -1.77
CA ALA A 52 0.36 1.51 -1.26
C ALA A 52 0.86 1.01 0.09
N PHE A 53 -0.05 0.51 0.93
CA PHE A 53 0.23 -0.13 2.23
C PHE A 53 -0.91 -1.06 2.60
N CYS A 54 -0.61 -2.03 3.46
CA CYS A 54 -1.59 -2.95 4.01
C CYS A 54 -2.09 -2.44 5.36
N THR A 55 -3.34 -2.77 5.68
CA THR A 55 -3.99 -2.42 6.95
C THR A 55 -4.53 -3.68 7.62
N ALA A 56 -4.44 -3.70 8.95
CA ALA A 56 -5.19 -4.62 9.79
C ALA A 56 -5.89 -3.82 10.89
N VAL A 57 -7.07 -4.27 11.26
CA VAL A 57 -7.85 -3.71 12.35
C VAL A 57 -8.24 -4.84 13.28
N PHE A 58 -7.98 -4.67 14.57
CA PHE A 58 -8.37 -5.63 15.60
C PHE A 58 -9.22 -4.93 16.64
N ASP A 59 -10.45 -5.37 16.79
CA ASP A 59 -11.30 -5.00 17.92
C ASP A 59 -11.26 -6.16 18.92
N LEU A 60 -10.53 -5.96 20.03
CA LEU A 60 -10.33 -7.03 21.00
C LEU A 60 -11.55 -7.24 21.90
N ASP A 61 -12.51 -6.31 21.93
CA ASP A 61 -13.70 -6.37 22.79
C ASP A 61 -14.80 -7.22 22.15
N VAL A 62 -15.02 -7.08 20.84
CA VAL A 62 -15.97 -7.93 20.09
C VAL A 62 -15.32 -9.13 19.41
N GLU A 63 -14.01 -9.28 19.56
CA GLU A 63 -13.20 -10.33 18.94
C GLU A 63 -13.39 -10.40 17.40
N VAL A 64 -13.35 -9.23 16.74
CA VAL A 64 -13.39 -9.12 15.28
C VAL A 64 -12.09 -8.54 14.74
N ALA A 65 -11.63 -9.08 13.61
CA ALA A 65 -10.52 -8.54 12.84
C ALA A 65 -10.94 -8.25 11.41
N SER A 66 -10.38 -7.19 10.82
CA SER A 66 -10.55 -6.89 9.40
C SER A 66 -9.22 -6.51 8.75
N PHE A 67 -9.10 -6.84 7.47
CA PHE A 67 -7.85 -6.76 6.74
C PHE A 67 -8.09 -6.12 5.37
N GLY A 68 -7.13 -5.35 4.89
CA GLY A 68 -7.20 -4.79 3.56
C GLY A 68 -5.92 -4.08 3.14
N GLY A 69 -6.01 -3.38 2.02
CA GLY A 69 -4.97 -2.49 1.53
C GLY A 69 -5.55 -1.14 1.11
N VAL A 70 -4.71 -0.12 1.12
CA VAL A 70 -5.07 1.24 0.71
C VAL A 70 -4.37 1.55 -0.60
N SER A 71 -5.14 1.88 -1.64
CA SER A 71 -4.57 2.30 -2.92
C SER A 71 -3.83 3.63 -2.80
N HIS A 72 -2.84 3.87 -3.66
CA HIS A 72 -2.11 5.15 -3.70
C HIS A 72 -3.02 6.38 -3.82
N SER A 73 -4.08 6.28 -4.63
CA SER A 73 -5.05 7.37 -4.81
C SER A 73 -5.87 7.67 -3.55
N ARG A 74 -6.12 6.66 -2.71
CA ARG A 74 -6.80 6.81 -1.43
C ARG A 74 -5.83 7.29 -0.35
N ALA A 75 -4.60 6.76 -0.33
CA ALA A 75 -3.53 7.19 0.58
C ALA A 75 -3.27 8.69 0.46
N ALA A 76 -3.14 9.20 -0.77
CA ALA A 76 -2.91 10.63 -1.03
C ALA A 76 -4.04 11.56 -0.56
N LYS A 77 -5.26 11.02 -0.37
CA LYS A 77 -6.44 11.77 0.11
C LYS A 77 -6.68 11.61 1.61
N SER A 78 -5.97 10.69 2.26
CA SER A 78 -6.19 10.36 3.66
C SER A 78 -5.61 11.45 4.56
N LYS A 79 -6.48 12.11 5.33
CA LYS A 79 -6.08 12.93 6.49
C LYS A 79 -6.21 12.07 7.75
N SER A 80 -5.48 10.97 7.78
CA SER A 80 -5.48 10.06 8.93
C SER A 80 -4.92 10.78 10.17
N ASN A 81 -5.59 10.63 11.31
CA ASN A 81 -5.08 11.08 12.61
C ASN A 81 -4.04 10.11 13.20
N TRP A 82 -3.87 8.93 12.59
CA TRP A 82 -2.87 7.94 12.99
C TRP A 82 -1.46 8.41 12.60
N SER A 83 -0.54 8.40 13.57
CA SER A 83 0.83 8.92 13.40
C SER A 83 1.83 7.87 13.86
N PHE A 84 2.17 6.93 12.97
CA PHE A 84 3.09 5.84 13.26
C PHE A 84 4.52 6.35 13.44
N SER A 85 5.14 6.08 14.59
CA SER A 85 6.57 6.28 14.78
C SER A 85 7.36 5.12 14.18
N GLU A 86 8.66 5.32 13.94
CA GLU A 86 9.54 4.25 13.49
C GLU A 86 9.46 3.04 14.45
N GLY A 87 9.29 1.84 13.88
CA GLY A 87 9.14 0.59 14.64
C GLY A 87 7.74 0.30 15.20
N GLN A 88 6.79 1.26 15.17
CA GLN A 88 5.40 1.02 15.54
C GLN A 88 4.56 0.68 14.29
N ASP A 89 3.97 -0.51 14.28
CA ASP A 89 3.07 -0.96 13.22
C ASP A 89 1.60 -0.88 13.62
N CYS A 90 1.28 -0.72 14.90
CA CYS A 90 -0.08 -0.65 15.43
C CYS A 90 -0.25 0.53 16.40
N GLN A 91 -1.42 1.16 16.35
CA GLN A 91 -1.86 2.19 17.29
C GLN A 91 -3.23 1.84 17.86
N VAL A 92 -3.44 2.16 19.13
CA VAL A 92 -4.73 1.98 19.81
C VAL A 92 -5.55 3.26 19.73
N ASP A 93 -6.86 3.12 19.51
CA ASP A 93 -7.80 4.24 19.66
C ASP A 93 -8.14 4.44 21.15
N ASP A 94 -7.41 5.33 21.82
CA ASP A 94 -7.63 5.62 23.24
C ASP A 94 -8.94 6.40 23.51
N THR A 95 -9.74 6.75 22.49
CA THR A 95 -10.88 7.66 22.68
C THR A 95 -12.11 7.05 23.35
N ASN A 96 -12.25 5.72 23.36
CA ASN A 96 -13.50 5.05 23.75
C ASN A 96 -13.36 3.95 24.81
N ASP A 97 -12.22 3.86 25.53
CA ASP A 97 -11.86 2.70 26.38
C ASP A 97 -11.86 1.34 25.63
N ASN A 98 -12.14 1.35 24.32
CA ASN A 98 -12.20 0.17 23.49
C ASN A 98 -10.78 -0.24 23.09
N GLN A 99 -10.51 -1.54 23.12
CA GLN A 99 -9.23 -2.10 22.70
C GLN A 99 -9.19 -2.27 21.17
N PHE A 100 -9.35 -1.14 20.47
CA PHE A 100 -9.33 -1.06 19.02
C PHE A 100 -7.93 -0.72 18.53
N TYR A 101 -7.32 -1.64 17.78
CA TYR A 101 -5.98 -1.46 17.20
C TYR A 101 -6.08 -1.25 15.70
N PHE A 102 -5.51 -0.15 15.24
CA PHE A 102 -5.30 0.14 13.82
C PHE A 102 -3.83 -0.07 13.47
N CYS A 103 -3.57 -0.99 12.54
CA CYS A 103 -2.22 -1.37 12.14
C CYS A 103 -1.96 -1.11 10.66
N VAL A 104 -0.71 -0.77 10.34
CA VAL A 104 -0.21 -0.57 8.97
C VAL A 104 1.14 -1.25 8.77
N CYS A 105 1.39 -1.71 7.55
CA CYS A 105 2.68 -2.25 7.15
C CYS A 105 2.90 -2.12 5.64
N PHE A 106 4.15 -2.21 5.19
CA PHE A 106 4.58 -1.78 3.85
C PHE A 106 5.25 -2.90 3.03
N GLU A 107 4.91 -4.16 3.32
CA GLU A 107 5.43 -5.35 2.63
C GLU A 107 4.28 -6.23 2.13
N ASN A 108 4.56 -7.17 1.22
CA ASN A 108 3.53 -8.06 0.69
C ASN A 108 2.95 -8.96 1.79
N ASN A 109 1.62 -8.94 1.94
CA ASN A 109 0.85 -9.77 2.87
C ASN A 109 1.31 -9.62 4.33
N CYS A 110 1.87 -8.46 4.69
CA CYS A 110 2.41 -8.19 6.02
C CYS A 110 1.34 -7.94 7.08
N ASN A 111 0.07 -7.74 6.69
CA ASN A 111 -1.04 -7.50 7.60
C ASN A 111 -1.55 -8.79 8.28
N PHE A 112 -0.61 -9.69 8.55
CA PHE A 112 -0.74 -10.90 9.35
C PHE A 112 -0.36 -10.56 10.81
N PRO A 113 -0.95 -11.17 11.85
CA PRO A 113 -1.75 -12.40 11.86
C PRO A 113 -3.21 -12.21 11.48
N LEU A 114 -3.81 -13.29 10.94
CA LEU A 114 -5.22 -13.32 10.53
C LEU A 114 -6.17 -13.76 11.65
N SER A 115 -5.65 -13.90 12.88
CA SER A 115 -6.44 -14.24 14.07
C SER A 115 -6.11 -13.31 15.24
N ILE A 116 -7.12 -13.05 16.07
CA ILE A 116 -6.97 -12.20 17.26
C ILE A 116 -6.13 -12.89 18.32
N THR A 117 -6.25 -14.21 18.46
CA THR A 117 -5.44 -15.00 19.39
C THR A 117 -3.95 -14.80 19.12
N GLU A 118 -3.53 -14.98 17.87
CA GLU A 118 -2.14 -14.79 17.49
C GLU A 118 -1.70 -13.32 17.62
N PHE A 119 -2.58 -12.36 17.29
CA PHE A 119 -2.28 -10.94 17.51
C PHE A 119 -2.01 -10.62 18.99
N LYS A 120 -2.84 -11.16 19.89
CA LYS A 120 -2.65 -11.04 21.35
C LYS A 120 -1.33 -11.72 21.78
N GLU A 121 -1.03 -12.91 21.27
CA GLU A 121 0.20 -13.66 21.59
C GLU A 121 1.49 -13.00 21.10
N ARG A 122 1.44 -12.25 19.99
CA ARG A 122 2.54 -11.43 19.48
C ARG A 122 2.79 -10.16 20.27
N GLY A 123 1.92 -9.82 21.22
CA GLY A 123 2.01 -8.57 21.97
C GLY A 123 1.36 -7.38 21.28
N ARG A 124 0.32 -7.63 20.47
CA ARG A 124 -0.50 -6.61 19.78
C ARG A 124 0.27 -5.83 18.71
N THR A 125 1.03 -6.57 17.91
CA THR A 125 1.84 -6.10 16.77
C THR A 125 1.70 -7.09 15.61
N LEU A 126 1.95 -6.63 14.37
CA LEU A 126 2.05 -7.47 13.18
C LEU A 126 3.42 -8.17 13.10
N GLN A 127 4.42 -7.66 13.80
CA GLN A 127 5.76 -8.26 13.84
C GLN A 127 5.69 -9.73 14.27
N ALA A 128 6.39 -10.59 13.52
CA ALA A 128 6.52 -11.98 13.91
C ALA A 128 7.34 -12.09 15.20
N LYS A 129 6.93 -13.00 16.09
CA LYS A 129 7.73 -13.35 17.26
C LYS A 129 8.97 -14.10 16.77
N LEU A 130 10.14 -13.49 16.91
CA LEU A 130 11.44 -14.15 16.71
C LEU A 130 11.67 -15.23 17.77
#